data_AF-A0A2I1FG25-F1
#
_entry.id   AF-A0A2I1FG25-F1
#
_cell.length_a   1.000
_cell.length_b   1.000
_cell.length_c   1.000
_cell.angle_alpha   90.00
_cell.angle_beta   90.00
_cell.angle_gamma   90.00
#
_symmetry.space_group_name_H-M   'P 1'
#
loop_
_entity.id
_entity.type
_entity.pdbx_description
1 polymer ?
#
loop_
_entity_poly.entity_id
_entity_poly.type
_entity_poly.pdbx_seq_one_letter_code
_entity_poly.pdbx_strand_id
1 'polypeptide(L)'
;EALETVLKYSKNIYEIILQYQFDLKFELFPSELESFFIDWKKRIPQKPLSFVIIDSAFCKNRLDKNVENMKIIETYTKLGVVKNFEIGDYS
;
A
#
# COMPACT_ATOMS: atom_id res chain seq x y z
N GLU A 1 -5.69 10.51 4.48
CA GLU A 1 -6.18 10.31 5.86
C GLU A 1 -5.75 9.00 6.55
N ALA A 2 -6.19 7.81 6.13
CA ALA A 2 -5.89 6.56 6.88
C ALA A 2 -4.40 6.19 6.89
N LEU A 3 -3.73 6.19 5.73
CA LEU A 3 -2.29 5.88 5.63
C LEU A 3 -1.42 6.89 6.40
N GLU A 4 -1.76 8.17 6.34
CA GLU A 4 -1.07 9.22 7.11
C GLU A 4 -1.24 9.03 8.62
N THR A 5 -2.42 8.57 9.07
CA THR A 5 -2.69 8.26 10.47
C THR A 5 -1.79 7.11 10.94
N VAL A 6 -1.62 6.06 10.12
CA VAL A 6 -0.69 4.96 10.43
C VAL A 6 0.74 5.47 10.56
N LEU A 7 1.20 6.31 9.63
CA LEU A 7 2.54 6.93 9.67
C LEU A 7 2.74 7.75 10.95
N LYS A 8 1.73 8.50 11.38
CA LYS A 8 1.81 9.41 12.52
C LYS A 8 1.81 8.70 13.87
N TYR A 9 0.93 7.72 14.06
CA TYR A 9 0.67 7.15 15.38
C TYR A 9 1.21 5.73 15.58
N SER A 10 1.51 5.00 14.50
CA SER A 10 1.83 3.58 14.62
C SER A 10 3.29 3.23 14.32
N LYS A 11 4.18 3.66 15.22
CA LYS A 11 5.64 3.49 15.07
C LYS A 11 6.13 2.03 15.07
N ASN A 12 5.32 1.10 15.60
CA ASN A 12 5.65 -0.32 15.73
C ASN A 12 4.90 -1.23 14.74
N ILE A 13 4.05 -0.66 13.87
CA ILE A 13 3.41 -1.43 12.78
C ILE A 13 4.34 -1.43 11.57
N TYR A 14 4.59 -2.63 11.04
CA TYR A 14 5.38 -2.88 9.84
C TYR A 14 4.62 -3.69 8.79
N GLU A 15 3.34 -3.97 9.04
CA GLU A 15 2.45 -4.63 8.10
C GLU A 15 1.16 -3.81 7.97
N ILE A 16 0.75 -3.57 6.72
CA ILE A 16 -0.52 -2.94 6.42
C ILE A 16 -1.28 -3.87 5.48
N ILE A 17 -2.51 -4.18 5.88
CA ILE A 17 -3.47 -4.90 5.06
C ILE A 17 -4.54 -3.89 4.66
N LEU A 18 -4.60 -3.54 3.37
CA LEU A 18 -5.65 -2.72 2.81
C LEU A 18 -6.76 -3.62 2.29
N GLN A 19 -7.91 -3.57 2.95
CA GLN A 19 -9.05 -4.39 2.64
C GLN A 19 -10.16 -3.53 2.03
N TYR A 20 -10.40 -3.70 0.74
CA TYR A 20 -11.49 -3.01 0.04
C TYR A 20 -12.76 -3.85 0.16
N GLN A 21 -13.80 -3.27 0.78
CA GLN A 21 -15.12 -3.89 0.86
C GLN A 21 -16.08 -3.16 -0.09
N PHE A 22 -16.64 -3.91 -1.05
CA PHE A 22 -17.63 -3.46 -2.04
C PHE A 22 -17.14 -2.40 -3.04
N ASP A 23 -18.02 -2.08 -4.02
CA ASP A 23 -17.87 -1.10 -5.12
C ASP A 23 -17.62 0.36 -4.67
N LEU A 24 -17.19 0.59 -3.43
CA LEU A 24 -16.78 1.90 -2.98
C LEU A 24 -15.55 2.31 -3.80
N LYS A 25 -15.69 3.42 -4.53
CA LYS A 25 -14.67 4.04 -5.37
C LYS A 25 -13.53 4.61 -4.51
N PHE A 26 -12.76 3.76 -3.85
CA PHE A 26 -11.49 4.14 -3.25
C PHE A 26 -10.39 3.78 -4.24
N GLU A 27 -10.06 4.72 -5.11
CA GLU A 27 -8.87 4.63 -5.94
C GLU A 27 -7.71 5.27 -5.17
N LEU A 28 -6.69 4.49 -4.85
CA LEU A 28 -5.44 5.04 -4.34
C LEU A 28 -4.65 5.59 -5.52
N PHE A 29 -4.49 6.91 -5.58
CA PHE A 29 -3.78 7.53 -6.69
C PHE A 29 -2.28 7.21 -6.62
N PRO A 30 -1.60 7.12 -7.78
CA PRO A 30 -0.15 6.90 -7.82
C PRO A 30 0.65 7.90 -6.97
N SER A 31 0.27 9.17 -7.00
CA SER A 31 0.91 10.23 -6.20
C SER A 31 0.76 10.03 -4.69
N GLU A 32 -0.39 9.54 -4.24
CA GLU A 32 -0.65 9.24 -2.82
C GLU A 32 0.15 8.01 -2.37
N LEU A 33 0.19 6.97 -3.20
CA LEU A 33 0.97 5.76 -2.96
C LEU A 33 2.48 6.06 -2.87
N GLU A 34 2.99 6.86 -3.81
CA GLU A 34 4.40 7.25 -3.81
C GLU A 34 4.74 8.11 -2.58
N SER A 35 3.92 9.12 -2.27
CA SER A 35 4.10 9.96 -1.08
C SER A 35 4.12 9.11 0.19
N PHE A 36 3.22 8.14 0.29
CA PHE A 36 3.18 7.21 1.41
C PHE A 36 4.49 6.41 1.57
N PHE A 37 5.05 5.85 0.49
CA PHE A 37 6.33 5.12 0.59
C PHE A 37 7.53 6.03 0.87
N ILE A 38 7.53 7.26 0.34
CA ILE A 38 8.53 8.28 0.68
C ILE A 38 8.53 8.53 2.19
N ASP A 39 7.35 8.69 2.79
CA ASP A 39 7.22 8.94 4.22
C ASP A 39 7.48 7.69 5.06
N TRP A 40 7.13 6.51 4.56
CA TRP A 40 7.48 5.24 5.20
C TRP A 40 8.99 5.08 5.35
N LYS A 41 9.74 5.40 4.29
CA LYS A 41 11.21 5.36 4.27
C LYS A 41 11.84 6.28 5.33
N LYS A 42 11.17 7.36 5.73
CA LYS A 42 11.65 8.31 6.74
C LYS A 42 11.39 7.86 8.19
N ARG A 43 10.61 6.79 8.41
CA ARG A 43 10.27 6.32 9.76
C ARG A 43 11.49 5.87 10.55
N ILE A 44 11.42 6.04 11.86
CA ILE A 44 12.43 5.54 12.81
C ILE A 44 11.74 4.55 13.76
N PRO A 45 12.20 3.28 13.85
CA PRO A 45 13.27 2.69 13.04
C PRO A 45 12.87 2.48 11.57
N GLN A 46 13.85 2.53 10.67
CA GLN A 46 13.67 2.26 9.23
C GLN A 46 13.51 0.76 9.00
N LYS A 47 12.31 0.24 9.29
CA LYS A 47 11.96 -1.15 8.99
C LYS A 47 11.08 -1.21 7.74
N PRO A 48 11.32 -2.20 6.87
CA PRO A 48 10.56 -2.32 5.64
C PRO A 48 9.11 -2.70 5.92
N LEU A 49 8.23 -2.28 5.01
CA LEU A 49 6.80 -2.56 5.04
C LEU A 49 6.49 -3.94 4.44
N SER A 50 5.62 -4.69 5.09
CA SER A 50 4.79 -5.75 4.48
C SER A 50 3.49 -5.10 4.01
N PHE A 51 3.22 -5.10 2.71
CA PHE A 51 2.08 -4.40 2.12
C PHE A 51 1.15 -5.40 1.43
N VAL A 52 -0.03 -5.61 2.00
CA VAL A 52 -1.01 -6.58 1.51
C VAL A 52 -2.26 -5.85 1.07
N ILE A 53 -2.78 -6.22 -0.10
CA ILE A 53 -4.04 -5.70 -0.63
C ILE A 53 -5.01 -6.87 -0.76
N ILE A 54 -6.17 -6.74 -0.12
CA ILE A 54 -7.27 -7.68 -0.25
C ILE A 54 -8.39 -6.93 -0.95
N ASP A 55 -8.69 -7.34 -2.17
CA ASP A 55 -9.72 -6.72 -2.99
C ASP A 55 -10.67 -7.78 -3.54
N SER A 56 -11.92 -7.42 -3.78
CA SER A 56 -12.86 -8.34 -4.44
C SER A 56 -12.53 -8.49 -5.92
N ALA A 57 -12.76 -9.69 -6.48
CA ALA A 57 -12.75 -9.93 -7.94
C ALA A 57 -13.51 -8.86 -8.75
N PHE A 58 -14.58 -8.31 -8.17
CA PHE A 58 -15.50 -7.38 -8.82
C PHE A 58 -15.07 -5.91 -8.76
N CYS A 59 -14.01 -5.59 -7.99
CA CYS A 59 -13.54 -4.22 -7.89
C CYS A 59 -12.97 -3.74 -9.23
N LYS A 60 -13.50 -2.61 -9.70
CA LYS A 60 -13.07 -1.98 -10.96
C LYS A 60 -11.77 -1.21 -10.79
N ASN A 61 -11.54 -0.66 -9.60
CA ASN A 61 -10.42 0.24 -9.30
C ASN A 61 -9.29 -0.48 -8.55
N ARG A 62 -9.09 -1.77 -8.84
CA ARG A 62 -8.04 -2.56 -8.20
C ARG A 62 -6.68 -1.90 -8.40
N LEU A 63 -5.89 -1.89 -7.34
CA LEU A 63 -4.58 -1.26 -7.34
C LEU A 63 -3.62 -1.89 -8.37
N ASP A 64 -3.73 -3.20 -8.63
CA ASP A 64 -2.92 -3.92 -9.64
C ASP A 64 -3.30 -3.65 -11.09
N LYS A 65 -4.51 -3.13 -11.34
CA LYS A 65 -4.91 -2.73 -12.70
C LYS A 65 -4.29 -1.39 -13.11
N ASN A 66 -3.79 -0.61 -12.16
CA ASN A 66 -3.08 0.63 -12.45
C ASN A 66 -1.58 0.36 -12.65
N VAL A 67 -1.11 0.52 -13.89
CA VAL A 67 0.29 0.28 -14.29
C VAL A 67 1.27 1.18 -13.53
N GLU A 68 0.88 2.41 -13.22
CA GLU A 68 1.73 3.36 -12.50
C GLU A 68 1.89 2.95 -11.03
N ASN A 69 0.81 2.53 -10.38
CA ASN A 69 0.86 1.97 -9.02
C ASN A 69 1.82 0.77 -8.93
N MET A 70 1.75 -0.15 -9.90
CA MET A 70 2.62 -1.32 -9.93
C MET A 70 4.09 -0.95 -10.13
N LYS A 71 4.40 0.04 -10.98
CA LYS A 71 5.78 0.55 -11.15
C LYS A 71 6.33 1.19 -9.89
N ILE A 72 5.50 1.93 -9.16
CA ILE A 72 5.87 2.52 -7.87
C ILE A 72 6.19 1.39 -6.89
N ILE A 73 5.32 0.40 -6.73
CA ILE A 73 5.53 -0.73 -5.80
C ILE A 73 6.81 -1.49 -6.15
N GLU A 74 7.07 -1.79 -7.42
CA GLU A 74 8.30 -2.44 -7.86
C GLU A 74 9.54 -1.60 -7.50
N THR A 75 9.48 -0.29 -7.71
CA THR A 75 10.56 0.64 -7.37
C THR A 75 10.86 0.62 -5.88
N TYR A 76 9.84 0.74 -5.02
CA TYR A 76 10.02 0.76 -3.57
C TYR A 76 10.34 -0.62 -2.98
N THR A 77 10.01 -1.70 -3.69
CA THR A 77 10.49 -3.06 -3.38
C THR A 77 11.99 -3.18 -3.65
N LYS A 78 12.47 -2.72 -4.81
CA LYS A 78 13.91 -2.68 -5.15
C LYS A 78 14.72 -1.80 -4.20
N LEU A 79 14.13 -0.71 -3.71
CA LEU A 79 14.74 0.17 -2.71
C LEU A 79 14.72 -0.40 -1.28
N GLY A 80 14.11 -1.56 -1.06
CA GLY A 80 14.00 -2.19 0.26
C GLY A 80 13.03 -1.49 1.23
N VAL A 81 12.19 -0.59 0.73
CA VAL A 81 11.15 0.08 1.54
C VAL A 81 9.96 -0.86 1.73
N VAL A 82 9.60 -1.60 0.68
CA VAL A 82 8.62 -2.68 0.73
C VAL A 82 9.38 -4.00 0.70
N LYS A 83 9.17 -4.85 1.71
CA LYS A 83 9.79 -6.18 1.78
C LYS A 83 8.92 -7.24 1.13
N ASN A 84 7.63 -7.20 1.43
CA ASN A 84 6.64 -8.13 0.88
C ASN A 84 5.51 -7.30 0.27
N PHE A 85 5.08 -7.70 -0.93
CA PHE A 85 3.88 -7.17 -1.56
C PHE A 85 3.01 -8.34 -2.00
N GLU A 86 1.76 -8.36 -1.53
CA GLU A 86 0.81 -9.42 -1.82
C GLU A 86 -0.55 -8.85 -2.21
N ILE A 87 -1.22 -9.53 -3.15
CA ILE A 87 -2.57 -9.22 -3.55
C ILE A 87 -3.39 -10.49 -3.44
N GLY A 88 -4.43 -10.44 -2.59
CA GLY A 88 -5.39 -11.50 -2.38
C GLY A 88 -6.79 -11.10 -2.82
N ASP A 89 -7.64 -12.11 -2.96
CA ASP A 89 -9.09 -11.96 -3.16
C ASP A 89 -9.84 -12.48 -1.93
N TYR A 90 -11.10 -12.06 -1.76
CA TYR A 90 -12.00 -12.76 -0.87
C TYR A 90 -12.29 -14.15 -1.45
N SER A 91 -12.11 -15.18 -0.62
CA SER A 91 -12.59 -16.53 -0.90
C SER A 91 -13.99 -16.74 -0.33
#